data_AF-A0A1H3QCM4-F1
#
_entry.id   AF-A0A1H3QCM4-F1
#
_cell.length_a   1.000
_cell.length_b   1.000
_cell.length_c   1.000
_cell.angle_alpha   90.00
_cell.angle_beta   90.00
_cell.angle_gamma   90.00
#
_symmetry.space_group_name_H-M   'P 1'
#
loop_
_entity.id
_entity.type
_entity.pdbx_description
1 polymer ?
#
loop_
_entity_poly.entity_id
_entity_poly.type
_entity_poly.pdbx_seq_one_letter_code
_entity_poly.pdbx_strand_id
1 'polypeptide(L)'
;MTVRSPGRFRRKGEGHMIIIEKTELDRLAADLCKVIDGMASAFGPGATQTVNGDIDCDPNQPGKLLSWQYGVHLDSPAEPDKRLTNVVVPSLQRAGWQVKDRSTARELVAQFSRDGAHLTVHVGRKGGDVAIMGSTRCVAAF
;
A
#
# COMPACT_ATOMS: atom_id res chain seq x y z
N MET A 1 48.37 49.40 2.86
CA MET A 1 48.15 49.03 1.45
C MET A 1 47.53 47.65 1.39
N THR A 2 46.31 47.57 0.82
CA THR A 2 45.72 46.45 0.03
C THR A 2 45.60 45.06 0.69
N VAL A 3 44.49 44.67 1.35
CA VAL A 3 43.17 44.13 0.88
C VAL A 3 43.21 42.80 0.08
N ARG A 4 42.68 41.70 0.67
CA ARG A 4 41.57 40.80 0.21
C ARG A 4 41.73 39.33 0.68
N SER A 5 40.79 38.83 1.49
CA SER A 5 40.42 37.40 1.66
C SER A 5 39.40 36.99 0.56
N PRO A 6 38.75 35.79 0.54
CA PRO A 6 39.04 34.44 1.08
C PRO A 6 38.77 33.30 0.03
N GLY A 7 39.01 32.03 0.38
CA GLY A 7 38.64 30.88 -0.45
C GLY A 7 38.36 29.59 0.33
N ARG A 8 37.31 29.60 1.17
CA ARG A 8 36.77 28.42 1.86
C ARG A 8 35.85 27.66 0.89
N PHE A 9 36.32 26.56 0.31
CA PHE A 9 35.45 25.64 -0.44
C PHE A 9 34.78 24.64 0.52
N ARG A 10 33.65 25.04 1.13
CA ARG A 10 32.71 24.09 1.73
C ARG A 10 31.90 23.47 0.60
N ARG A 11 32.05 22.18 0.34
CA ARG A 11 31.03 21.42 -0.40
C ARG A 11 29.74 21.47 0.42
N LYS A 12 28.73 22.16 -0.10
CA LYS A 12 27.37 22.20 0.44
C LYS A 12 26.47 21.62 -0.64
N GLY A 13 25.74 20.56 -0.30
CA GLY A 13 24.55 20.15 -1.05
C GLY A 13 24.61 18.75 -1.65
N GLU A 14 24.63 17.70 -0.83
CA GLU A 14 24.39 16.33 -1.31
C GLU A 14 23.88 15.38 -0.20
N GLY A 15 23.16 15.92 0.79
CA GLY A 15 22.72 15.14 1.96
C GLY A 15 21.30 15.44 2.46
N HIS A 16 20.55 16.28 1.75
CA HIS A 16 19.18 16.65 2.16
C HIS A 16 18.10 15.97 1.32
N MET A 17 18.44 15.36 0.18
CA MET A 17 17.48 14.85 -0.80
C MET A 17 17.20 13.34 -0.62
N ILE A 18 18.25 12.56 -0.31
CA ILE A 18 18.18 11.09 -0.13
C ILE A 18 17.30 10.67 1.07
N ILE A 19 17.14 11.55 2.07
CA ILE A 19 16.37 11.25 3.28
C ILE A 19 14.86 11.45 3.04
N ILE A 20 14.45 12.28 2.08
CA ILE A 20 13.05 12.71 1.94
C ILE A 20 12.21 11.72 1.11
N GLU A 21 12.78 11.07 0.09
CA GLU A 21 11.99 10.20 -0.82
C GLU A 21 11.84 8.76 -0.31
N LYS A 22 12.89 8.18 0.31
CA LYS A 22 12.72 6.94 1.07
C LYS A 22 11.68 7.11 2.18
N THR A 23 11.62 8.29 2.80
CA THR A 23 10.57 8.57 3.78
C THR A 23 9.17 8.66 3.17
N GLU A 24 9.03 9.01 1.88
CA GLU A 24 7.72 9.01 1.24
C GLU A 24 7.23 7.58 0.99
N LEU A 25 8.06 6.72 0.40
CA LEU A 25 7.70 5.31 0.20
C LEU A 25 7.42 4.62 1.54
N ASP A 26 8.28 4.83 2.55
CA ASP A 26 8.10 4.28 3.90
C ASP A 26 6.79 4.78 4.54
N ARG A 27 6.44 6.06 4.36
CA ARG A 27 5.17 6.63 4.85
C ARG A 27 3.97 6.01 4.15
N LEU A 28 4.02 5.89 2.82
CA LEU A 28 2.97 5.25 2.03
C LEU A 28 2.82 3.77 2.38
N ALA A 29 3.93 3.07 2.60
CA ALA A 29 3.96 1.68 3.04
C ALA A 29 3.29 1.53 4.42
N ALA A 30 3.64 2.39 5.39
CA ALA A 30 3.03 2.37 6.71
C ALA A 30 1.52 2.67 6.67
N ASP A 31 1.11 3.63 5.84
CA ASP A 31 -0.31 3.94 5.65
C ASP A 31 -1.06 2.77 4.97
N LEU A 32 -0.45 2.12 3.97
CA LEU A 32 -0.99 0.94 3.31
C LEU A 32 -1.16 -0.24 4.29
N CYS A 33 -0.14 -0.54 5.08
CA CYS A 33 -0.18 -1.60 6.09
C CYS A 33 -1.33 -1.36 7.08
N LYS A 34 -1.45 -0.13 7.61
CA LYS A 34 -2.55 0.23 8.53
C LYS A 34 -3.93 0.03 7.90
N VAL A 35 -4.10 0.37 6.63
CA VAL A 35 -5.39 0.17 5.94
C VAL A 35 -5.68 -1.32 5.78
N ILE A 36 -4.73 -2.11 5.29
CA ILE A 36 -4.92 -3.55 5.07
C ILE A 36 -5.10 -4.30 6.40
N ASP A 37 -4.32 -3.99 7.43
CA ASP A 37 -4.45 -4.59 8.75
C ASP A 37 -5.79 -4.20 9.40
N GLY A 38 -6.22 -2.95 9.22
CA GLY A 38 -7.54 -2.48 9.64
C GLY A 38 -8.67 -3.25 8.95
N MET A 39 -8.56 -3.48 7.64
CA MET A 39 -9.53 -4.31 6.90
C MET A 39 -9.51 -5.76 7.38
N ALA A 40 -8.33 -6.34 7.56
CA ALA A 40 -8.15 -7.72 8.03
C ALA A 40 -8.81 -7.90 9.41
N SER A 41 -8.60 -6.95 10.33
CA SER A 41 -9.21 -6.98 11.66
C SER A 41 -10.74 -6.98 11.64
N ALA A 42 -11.36 -6.42 10.59
CA ALA A 42 -12.81 -6.45 10.43
C ALA A 42 -13.34 -7.84 10.05
N PHE A 43 -12.52 -8.71 9.46
CA PHE A 43 -12.83 -10.11 9.18
C PHE A 43 -12.56 -11.01 10.39
N GLY A 44 -11.57 -10.66 11.21
CA GLY A 44 -11.25 -11.37 12.45
C GLY A 44 -9.77 -11.32 12.80
N PRO A 45 -9.36 -11.98 13.90
CA PRO A 45 -7.95 -12.17 14.22
C PRO A 45 -7.30 -13.21 13.30
N GLY A 46 -5.97 -13.32 13.37
CA GLY A 46 -5.23 -14.41 12.73
C GLY A 46 -4.81 -14.16 11.28
N ALA A 47 -4.79 -12.91 10.83
CA ALA A 47 -4.24 -12.58 9.53
C ALA A 47 -2.74 -12.92 9.46
N THR A 48 -2.35 -13.65 8.43
CA THR A 48 -0.96 -13.98 8.13
C THR A 48 -0.47 -13.14 6.97
N GLN A 49 0.68 -12.50 7.12
CA GLN A 49 1.30 -11.71 6.05
C GLN A 49 1.72 -12.60 4.88
N THR A 50 1.35 -12.20 3.67
CA THR A 50 1.69 -12.93 2.43
C THR A 50 2.75 -12.22 1.60
N VAL A 51 2.75 -10.88 1.60
CA VAL A 51 3.74 -10.06 0.91
C VAL A 51 3.98 -8.77 1.67
N ASN A 52 5.24 -8.31 1.65
CA ASN A 52 5.66 -7.06 2.25
C ASN A 52 7.01 -6.63 1.67
N GLY A 53 6.97 -5.68 0.75
CA GLY A 53 8.20 -5.20 0.13
C GLY A 53 7.94 -4.23 -1.01
N ASP A 54 9.00 -3.59 -1.47
CA ASP A 54 8.99 -2.76 -2.66
C ASP A 54 8.95 -3.59 -3.94
N ILE A 55 8.30 -3.04 -4.96
CA ILE A 55 8.24 -3.57 -6.31
C ILE A 55 8.55 -2.48 -7.32
N ASP A 56 9.18 -2.86 -8.42
CA ASP A 56 9.44 -1.98 -9.54
C ASP A 56 8.16 -1.69 -10.34
N CYS A 57 7.88 -0.41 -10.57
CA CYS A 57 6.74 0.01 -11.35
C CYS A 57 7.02 0.09 -12.86
N ASP A 58 8.28 0.25 -13.28
CA ASP A 58 8.65 0.35 -14.70
C ASP A 58 9.74 -0.69 -15.03
N PRO A 59 9.37 -1.87 -15.55
CA PRO A 59 10.34 -2.91 -15.88
C PRO A 59 11.35 -2.48 -16.96
N ASN A 60 11.07 -1.42 -17.73
CA ASN A 60 12.02 -0.88 -18.71
C ASN A 60 13.07 0.03 -18.06
N GLN A 61 12.82 0.51 -16.85
CA GLN A 61 13.71 1.39 -16.10
C GLN A 61 13.82 0.96 -14.64
N PRO A 62 14.48 -0.18 -14.37
CA PRO A 62 14.53 -0.71 -13.02
C PRO A 62 15.17 0.25 -12.02
N GLY A 63 14.60 0.31 -10.82
CA GLY A 63 15.03 1.15 -9.71
C GLY A 63 14.72 2.63 -9.88
N LYS A 64 13.89 3.03 -10.85
CA LYS A 64 13.49 4.43 -11.06
C LYS A 64 12.16 4.78 -10.40
N LEU A 65 11.20 3.85 -10.43
CA LEU A 65 9.88 4.03 -9.84
C LEU A 65 9.55 2.82 -8.97
N LEU A 66 9.30 3.06 -7.69
CA LEU A 66 8.98 2.02 -6.72
C LEU A 66 7.57 2.20 -6.19
N SER A 67 6.92 1.08 -5.87
CA SER A 67 5.74 1.06 -5.01
C SER A 67 5.92 0.03 -3.91
N TRP A 68 5.20 0.17 -2.80
CA TRP A 68 5.19 -0.85 -1.76
C TRP A 68 3.99 -1.77 -1.97
N GLN A 69 4.21 -3.08 -1.93
CA GLN A 69 3.17 -4.09 -1.93
C GLN A 69 3.03 -4.69 -0.54
N TYR A 70 1.79 -4.79 -0.06
CA TYR A 70 1.46 -5.43 1.20
C TYR A 70 0.24 -6.33 1.02
N GLY A 71 0.24 -7.48 1.68
CA GLY A 71 -0.88 -8.39 1.62
C GLY A 71 -0.93 -9.34 2.81
N VAL A 72 -2.15 -9.78 3.10
CA VAL A 72 -2.46 -10.69 4.20
C VAL A 72 -3.49 -11.73 3.75
N HIS A 73 -3.52 -12.84 4.46
CA HIS A 73 -4.47 -13.93 4.29
C HIS A 73 -5.13 -14.28 5.63
N LEU A 74 -6.42 -14.61 5.60
CA LEU A 74 -7.15 -15.14 6.75
C LEU A 74 -7.79 -16.48 6.37
N ASP A 75 -7.47 -17.50 7.15
CA ASP A 75 -8.08 -18.83 7.05
C ASP A 75 -9.45 -18.82 7.72
N SER A 76 -10.50 -19.05 6.92
CA SER A 76 -11.89 -19.23 7.37
C SER A 76 -12.41 -18.22 8.41
N PRO A 77 -12.30 -16.89 8.20
CA PRO A 77 -12.96 -15.90 9.04
C PRO A 77 -14.49 -16.10 9.10
N ALA A 78 -15.11 -15.61 10.16
CA ALA A 78 -16.56 -15.74 10.35
C ALA A 78 -17.34 -14.75 9.47
N GLU A 79 -18.27 -15.29 8.66
CA GLU A 79 -19.18 -14.53 7.79
C GLU A 79 -18.45 -13.51 6.87
N PRO A 80 -17.44 -13.93 6.10
CA PRO A 80 -16.56 -13.01 5.40
C PRO A 80 -17.27 -12.22 4.29
N ASP A 81 -18.29 -12.82 3.68
CA ASP A 81 -19.18 -12.15 2.74
C ASP A 81 -19.90 -10.97 3.40
N LYS A 82 -20.53 -11.18 4.56
CA LYS A 82 -21.23 -10.12 5.30
C LYS A 82 -20.26 -9.06 5.81
N ARG A 83 -19.08 -9.46 6.29
CA ARG A 83 -18.04 -8.51 6.74
C ARG A 83 -17.56 -7.63 5.60
N LEU A 84 -17.34 -8.21 4.42
CA LEU A 84 -16.95 -7.45 3.24
C LEU A 84 -18.03 -6.42 2.87
N THR A 85 -19.29 -6.84 2.72
CA THR A 85 -20.36 -5.97 2.21
C THR A 85 -20.84 -4.94 3.23
N ASN A 86 -20.91 -5.32 4.51
CA ASN A 86 -21.57 -4.49 5.53
C ASN A 86 -20.59 -3.67 6.36
N VAL A 87 -19.30 -4.05 6.40
CA VAL A 87 -18.29 -3.38 7.24
C VAL A 87 -17.18 -2.78 6.40
N VAL A 88 -16.47 -3.59 5.62
CA VAL A 88 -15.27 -3.16 4.90
C VAL A 88 -15.60 -2.17 3.80
N VAL A 89 -16.49 -2.53 2.87
CA VAL A 89 -16.86 -1.66 1.74
C VAL A 89 -17.36 -0.28 2.22
N PRO A 90 -18.35 -0.17 3.13
CA PRO A 90 -18.83 1.12 3.61
C PRO A 90 -17.76 1.93 4.37
N SER A 91 -16.86 1.27 5.10
CA SER A 91 -15.82 1.97 5.86
C SER A 91 -14.76 2.57 4.96
N LEU A 92 -14.33 1.84 3.93
CA LEU A 92 -13.37 2.32 2.94
C LEU A 92 -13.97 3.43 2.07
N GLN A 93 -15.24 3.31 1.66
CA GLN A 93 -15.95 4.39 0.96
C GLN A 93 -16.04 5.67 1.80
N ARG A 94 -16.37 5.58 3.09
CA ARG A 94 -16.35 6.74 4.00
C ARG A 94 -14.96 7.36 4.16
N ALA A 95 -13.91 6.56 4.04
CA ALA A 95 -12.52 7.03 4.03
C ALA A 95 -12.06 7.55 2.65
N GLY A 96 -12.97 7.70 1.68
CA GLY A 96 -12.69 8.28 0.36
C GLY A 96 -12.16 7.30 -0.68
N TRP A 97 -12.20 5.99 -0.41
CA TRP A 97 -11.84 4.99 -1.41
C TRP A 97 -12.98 4.78 -2.39
N GLN A 98 -12.66 4.75 -3.68
CA GLN A 98 -13.58 4.26 -4.70
C GLN A 98 -13.59 2.73 -4.67
N VAL A 99 -14.75 2.12 -4.93
CA VAL A 99 -14.91 0.66 -4.95
C VAL A 99 -15.47 0.21 -6.29
N LYS A 100 -14.98 -0.93 -6.76
CA LYS A 100 -15.49 -1.65 -7.92
C LYS A 100 -15.72 -3.10 -7.55
N ASP A 101 -16.93 -3.58 -7.79
CA ASP A 101 -17.25 -5.01 -7.68
C ASP A 101 -16.71 -5.76 -8.90
N ARG A 102 -15.96 -6.83 -8.62
CA ARG A 102 -15.37 -7.75 -9.60
C ARG A 102 -15.73 -9.21 -9.30
N SER A 103 -16.75 -9.41 -8.47
CA SER A 103 -17.20 -10.72 -8.01
C SER A 103 -17.55 -11.65 -9.16
N THR A 104 -17.35 -12.94 -8.91
CA THR A 104 -17.72 -14.01 -9.82
C THR A 104 -18.62 -15.02 -9.10
N ALA A 105 -18.99 -16.10 -9.81
CA ALA A 105 -19.70 -17.22 -9.20
C ALA A 105 -18.86 -17.95 -8.12
N ARG A 106 -17.53 -17.79 -8.11
CA ARG A 106 -16.62 -18.52 -7.21
C ARG A 106 -16.15 -17.69 -6.01
N GLU A 107 -16.10 -16.38 -6.16
CA GLU A 107 -15.53 -15.46 -5.17
C GLU A 107 -16.28 -14.13 -5.16
N LEU A 108 -16.29 -13.47 -4.01
CA LEU A 108 -16.58 -12.04 -3.94
C LEU A 108 -15.26 -11.28 -4.09
N VAL A 109 -15.24 -10.26 -4.93
CA VAL A 109 -14.04 -9.46 -5.18
C VAL A 109 -14.39 -7.98 -5.14
N ALA A 110 -13.81 -7.27 -4.18
CA ALA A 110 -13.92 -5.82 -4.08
C ALA A 110 -12.55 -5.18 -4.36
N GLN A 111 -12.48 -4.38 -5.41
CA GLN A 111 -11.30 -3.60 -5.75
C GLN A 111 -11.48 -2.16 -5.27
N PHE A 112 -10.48 -1.62 -4.58
CA PHE A 112 -10.48 -0.25 -4.08
C PHE A 112 -9.34 0.56 -4.70
N SER A 113 -9.58 1.85 -4.90
CA SER A 113 -8.54 2.79 -5.34
C SER A 113 -8.67 4.16 -4.69
N ARG A 114 -7.54 4.77 -4.34
CA ARG A 114 -7.45 6.14 -3.80
C ARG A 114 -6.04 6.68 -4.01
N ASP A 115 -5.93 7.89 -4.56
CA ASP A 115 -4.65 8.61 -4.75
C ASP A 115 -3.54 7.77 -5.41
N GLY A 116 -3.90 6.95 -6.40
CA GLY A 116 -2.98 6.04 -7.11
C GLY A 116 -2.60 4.77 -6.35
N ALA A 117 -3.05 4.59 -5.10
CA ALA A 117 -2.97 3.31 -4.40
C ALA A 117 -4.14 2.41 -4.79
N HIS A 118 -3.89 1.10 -4.78
CA HIS A 118 -4.85 0.07 -5.16
C HIS A 118 -4.89 -1.04 -4.11
N LEU A 119 -6.09 -1.54 -3.81
CA LEU A 119 -6.31 -2.68 -2.92
C LEU A 119 -7.31 -3.63 -3.57
N THR A 120 -7.21 -4.91 -3.30
CA THR A 120 -8.22 -5.90 -3.68
C THR A 120 -8.46 -6.85 -2.51
N VAL A 121 -9.74 -7.10 -2.23
CA VAL A 121 -10.19 -8.13 -1.28
C VAL A 121 -10.85 -9.24 -2.07
N HIS A 122 -10.37 -10.46 -1.88
CA HIS A 122 -10.97 -11.69 -2.36
C HIS A 122 -11.59 -12.44 -1.19
N VAL A 123 -12.82 -12.93 -1.36
CA VAL A 123 -13.48 -13.84 -0.43
C VAL A 123 -13.93 -15.08 -1.17
N GLY A 124 -13.35 -16.23 -0.85
CA GLY A 124 -13.73 -17.51 -1.44
C GLY A 124 -15.11 -17.96 -0.97
N ARG A 125 -16.04 -18.26 -1.89
CA ARG A 125 -17.41 -18.66 -1.51
C ARG A 125 -17.51 -20.08 -0.93
N LYS A 126 -16.55 -20.96 -1.25
CA LYS A 126 -16.54 -22.37 -0.82
C LYS A 126 -15.71 -22.59 0.46
N GLY A 127 -14.60 -21.86 0.62
CA GLY A 127 -13.69 -21.98 1.76
C GLY A 127 -13.85 -20.88 2.81
N GLY A 128 -14.48 -19.75 2.45
CA GLY A 128 -14.57 -18.57 3.29
C GLY A 128 -13.24 -17.88 3.51
N ASP A 129 -12.18 -18.30 2.81
CA ASP A 129 -10.86 -17.72 2.88
C ASP A 129 -10.86 -16.28 2.37
N VAL A 130 -10.06 -15.43 3.00
CA VAL A 130 -9.95 -14.02 2.64
C VAL A 130 -8.51 -13.69 2.29
N ALA A 131 -8.30 -13.13 1.11
CA ALA A 131 -7.02 -12.57 0.70
C ALA A 131 -7.17 -11.07 0.47
N ILE A 132 -6.31 -10.28 1.11
CA ILE A 132 -6.27 -8.83 0.95
C ILE A 132 -4.89 -8.48 0.46
N MET A 133 -4.80 -7.77 -0.65
CA MET A 133 -3.54 -7.33 -1.21
C MET A 133 -3.68 -5.93 -1.78
N GLY A 134 -2.62 -5.13 -1.71
CA GLY A 134 -2.59 -3.85 -2.36
C GLY A 134 -1.20 -3.31 -2.56
N SER A 135 -1.16 -2.20 -3.29
CA SER A 135 0.05 -1.44 -3.54
C SER A 135 -0.17 0.04 -3.33
N THR A 136 0.90 0.74 -2.95
CA THR A 136 0.92 2.20 -2.98
C THR A 136 0.93 2.69 -4.43
N ARG A 137 0.73 4.00 -4.62
CA ARG A 137 1.16 4.62 -5.88
C ARG A 137 2.67 4.47 -6.06
N CYS A 138 3.10 4.54 -7.31
CA CYS A 138 4.52 4.61 -7.65
C CYS A 138 5.10 5.97 -7.23
N VAL A 139 6.32 5.93 -6.71
CA VAL A 139 7.12 7.10 -6.34
C VAL A 139 8.52 6.98 -6.91
N ALA A 140 9.20 8.10 -7.09
CA ALA A 140 10.59 8.12 -7.52
C ALA A 140 11.49 7.50 -6.44
N ALA A 141 12.56 6.84 -6.87
CA ALA A 141 13.51 6.17 -6.00
C ALA A 141 14.87 6.86 -6.03
N PHE A 142 15.05 8.02 -5.36
CA PHE A 142 16.33 8.73 -5.34
C PHE A 142 16.69 9.34 -3.98
#